data_AF-A0A969P1Y7-F1
#
_entry.id   AF-A0A969P1Y7-F1
#
_cell.length_a   1.000
_cell.length_b   1.000
_cell.length_c   1.000
_cell.angle_alpha   90.00
_cell.angle_beta   90.00
_cell.angle_gamma   90.00
#
_symmetry.space_group_name_H-M   'P 1'
#
loop_
_entity.id
_entity.type
_entity.pdbx_description
1 polymer ?
#
loop_
_entity_poly.entity_id
_entity_poly.type
_entity_poly.pdbx_seq_one_letter_code
_entity_poly.pdbx_strand_id
1 'polypeptide(L)'
;MKRSMQWVAHNPLLVVMLLAAGGLRLAFALLPLDLLLRLLEDDAWMVTAIARHWALGHGITADGMHPTNGFHPLYPLTLGALPYLIWPDQLDLGFRLNLLICAVLGTLALLPTYALLRLVASRPLALAGLACWRSIRC
;
A
#
# COMPACT_ATOMS: atom_id res chain seq x y z
N MET A 1 19.36 0.76 18.49
CA MET A 1 18.36 0.40 17.45
C MET A 1 18.30 -1.09 17.08
N LYS A 2 19.24 -1.98 17.51
CA LYS A 2 19.19 -3.43 17.17
C LYS A 2 18.28 -4.29 18.07
N ARG A 3 17.99 -3.84 19.30
CA ARG A 3 17.25 -4.62 20.32
C ARG A 3 15.73 -4.65 20.11
N SER A 4 15.18 -3.72 19.31
CA SER A 4 13.72 -3.64 19.05
C SER A 4 13.23 -4.62 17.99
N MET A 5 14.08 -5.05 17.05
CA MET A 5 13.68 -5.95 15.95
C MET A 5 13.89 -7.44 16.27
N GLN A 6 14.69 -7.76 17.30
CA GLN A 6 14.95 -9.16 17.71
C GLN A 6 13.67 -9.90 18.08
N TRP A 7 12.65 -9.21 18.60
CA TRP A 7 11.36 -9.80 18.93
C TRP A 7 10.58 -10.32 17.71
N VAL A 8 10.87 -9.84 16.49
CA VAL A 8 10.20 -10.33 15.27
C VAL A 8 10.68 -11.74 14.95
N ALA A 9 12.00 -11.95 14.95
CA ALA A 9 12.62 -13.25 14.60
C ALA A 9 12.28 -14.39 15.58
N HIS A 10 11.97 -14.07 16.85
CA HIS A 10 11.63 -15.07 17.86
C HIS A 10 10.14 -15.47 17.87
N ASN A 11 9.30 -14.83 17.04
CA ASN A 11 7.86 -15.15 16.96
C ASN A 11 7.55 -15.76 15.59
N PRO A 12 7.63 -17.09 15.42
CA PRO A 12 7.42 -17.73 14.11
C PRO A 12 6.02 -17.43 13.55
N LEU A 13 5.01 -17.30 14.41
CA LEU A 13 3.66 -16.95 13.98
C LEU A 13 3.57 -15.55 13.35
N LEU A 14 4.28 -14.56 13.90
CA LEU A 14 4.31 -13.21 13.33
C LEU A 14 4.95 -13.23 11.94
N VAL A 15 6.04 -13.98 11.77
CA VAL A 15 6.70 -14.15 10.47
C VAL A 15 5.74 -14.80 9.46
N VAL A 16 5.04 -15.86 9.85
CA VAL A 16 4.03 -16.51 9.01
C VAL A 16 2.93 -15.53 8.62
N MET A 17 2.43 -14.72 9.56
CA MET A 17 1.42 -13.69 9.26
C MET A 17 1.93 -12.62 8.30
N LEU A 18 3.17 -12.15 8.46
CA LEU A 18 3.78 -11.19 7.55
C LEU A 18 3.96 -11.78 6.15
N LEU A 19 4.42 -13.02 6.04
CA LEU A 19 4.58 -13.71 4.76
C LEU A 19 3.24 -13.97 4.08
N ALA A 20 2.23 -14.42 4.83
CA ALA A 20 0.88 -14.63 4.30
C ALA A 20 0.25 -13.31 3.85
N ALA A 21 0.36 -12.25 4.67
CA ALA A 21 -0.16 -10.93 4.37
C ALA A 21 0.54 -10.31 3.14
N GLY A 22 1.87 -10.38 3.09
CA GLY A 22 2.66 -9.88 1.97
C GLY A 22 2.41 -10.68 0.70
N GLY A 23 2.43 -12.02 0.80
CA GLY A 23 2.17 -12.92 -0.32
C GLY A 23 0.79 -12.69 -0.95
N LEU A 24 -0.26 -12.53 -0.14
CA LEU A 24 -1.60 -12.24 -0.64
C LEU A 24 -1.66 -10.90 -1.39
N ARG A 25 -1.01 -9.86 -0.87
CA ARG A 25 -0.97 -8.53 -1.52
C ARG A 25 -0.17 -8.54 -2.81
N LEU A 26 0.97 -9.23 -2.81
CA LEU A 26 1.78 -9.40 -4.00
C LEU A 26 1.02 -10.20 -5.07
N ALA A 27 0.35 -11.29 -4.69
CA ALA A 27 -0.51 -12.05 -5.59
C ALA A 27 -1.64 -11.18 -6.17
N PHE A 28 -2.24 -10.32 -5.35
CA PHE A 28 -3.25 -9.36 -5.78
C PHE A 28 -2.67 -8.33 -6.78
N ALA A 29 -1.49 -7.76 -6.52
CA ALA A 29 -0.82 -6.80 -7.43
C ALA A 29 -0.41 -7.43 -8.78
N LEU A 30 -0.32 -8.75 -8.85
CA LEU A 30 0.01 -9.50 -10.07
C LEU A 30 -1.23 -9.90 -10.89
N LEU A 31 -2.45 -9.63 -10.41
CA LEU A 31 -3.67 -9.89 -11.16
C LEU A 31 -3.71 -9.07 -12.47
N PRO A 32 -4.44 -9.54 -13.49
CA PRO A 32 -4.62 -8.78 -14.72
C PRO A 32 -5.34 -7.46 -14.46
N LEU A 33 -4.97 -6.42 -15.21
CA LEU A 33 -5.48 -5.07 -15.03
C LEU A 33 -7.01 -5.01 -15.10
N ASP A 34 -7.64 -5.75 -16.02
CA ASP A 34 -9.11 -5.82 -16.14
C ASP A 34 -9.81 -6.31 -14.87
N LEU A 35 -9.16 -7.21 -14.13
CA LEU A 35 -9.69 -7.72 -12.88
C LEU A 35 -9.42 -6.74 -11.74
N LEU A 36 -8.24 -6.12 -11.71
CA LEU A 36 -7.93 -5.05 -10.77
C LEU A 36 -8.91 -3.88 -10.92
N LEU A 37 -9.25 -3.49 -12.14
CA LEU A 37 -10.26 -2.47 -12.48
C LEU A 37 -11.64 -2.77 -11.90
N ARG A 38 -12.00 -4.04 -11.71
CA ARG A 38 -13.29 -4.45 -11.14
C ARG A 38 -13.26 -4.64 -9.63
N LEU A 39 -12.09 -4.92 -9.07
CA LEU A 39 -11.92 -5.24 -7.66
C LEU A 39 -11.50 -4.03 -6.82
N LEU A 40 -10.86 -3.03 -7.42
CA LEU A 40 -10.48 -1.79 -6.75
C LEU A 40 -11.63 -0.78 -6.73
N GLU A 41 -11.72 -0.06 -5.63
CA GLU A 41 -12.61 1.10 -5.46
C GLU A 41 -12.23 2.23 -6.43
N ASP A 42 -13.22 3.04 -6.81
CA ASP A 42 -13.04 4.17 -7.74
C ASP A 42 -11.95 5.17 -7.28
N ASP A 43 -11.75 5.29 -5.96
CA ASP A 43 -10.76 6.19 -5.36
C ASP A 43 -9.31 5.84 -5.76
N ALA A 44 -9.00 4.55 -5.92
CA ALA A 44 -7.65 4.12 -6.30
C ALA A 44 -7.28 4.58 -7.72
N TRP A 45 -8.27 4.64 -8.62
CA TRP A 45 -8.10 5.16 -9.99
C TRP A 45 -7.91 6.67 -9.98
N MET A 46 -8.71 7.39 -9.21
CA MET A 46 -8.58 8.84 -9.07
C MET A 46 -7.18 9.21 -8.55
N VAL A 47 -6.70 8.54 -7.50
CA VAL A 47 -5.39 8.84 -6.88
C VAL A 47 -4.25 8.53 -7.84
N THR A 48 -4.33 7.43 -8.60
CA THR A 48 -3.29 7.07 -9.59
C THR A 48 -3.30 7.98 -10.82
N ALA A 49 -4.47 8.45 -11.27
CA ALA A 49 -4.58 9.42 -12.34
C ALA A 49 -3.97 10.78 -11.94
N ILE A 50 -4.27 11.26 -10.72
CA ILE A 50 -3.67 12.48 -10.15
C ILE A 50 -2.15 12.34 -10.07
N ALA A 51 -1.65 11.21 -9.58
CA ALA A 51 -0.22 10.95 -9.46
C ALA A 51 0.49 11.01 -10.82
N ARG A 52 -0.14 10.46 -11.86
CA ARG A 52 0.38 10.51 -13.24
C ARG A 52 0.36 11.93 -13.80
N HIS A 53 -0.76 12.65 -13.70
CA HIS A 53 -0.85 14.02 -14.21
C HIS A 53 0.11 14.97 -13.50
N TRP A 54 0.28 14.78 -12.20
CA TRP A 54 1.30 15.47 -11.43
C TRP A 54 2.72 15.17 -11.94
N ALA A 55 3.06 13.90 -12.14
CA ALA A 55 4.36 13.49 -12.67
C ALA A 55 4.64 14.05 -14.08
N LEU A 56 3.61 14.18 -14.91
CA LEU A 56 3.69 14.76 -16.26
C LEU A 56 3.73 16.30 -16.28
N GLY A 57 3.55 16.97 -15.13
CA GLY A 57 3.51 18.42 -15.06
C GLY A 57 2.18 19.05 -15.48
N HIS A 58 1.11 18.26 -15.64
CA HIS A 58 -0.25 18.75 -15.93
C HIS A 58 -0.98 19.30 -14.68
N GLY A 59 -0.27 19.37 -13.54
CA GLY A 59 -0.82 19.81 -12.27
C GLY A 59 -1.63 18.73 -11.56
N ILE A 60 -2.36 19.15 -10.52
CA ILE A 60 -3.16 18.26 -9.69
C ILE A 60 -4.55 18.12 -10.32
N THR A 61 -4.68 17.18 -11.25
CA THR A 61 -5.91 16.97 -12.04
C THR A 61 -6.20 15.48 -12.16
N ALA A 62 -7.48 15.09 -12.11
CA ALA A 62 -7.89 13.69 -12.33
C ALA A 62 -8.15 13.40 -13.82
N ASP A 63 -8.67 14.40 -14.54
CA ASP A 63 -9.03 14.36 -15.96
C ASP A 63 -7.98 15.00 -16.88
N GLY A 64 -6.97 15.67 -16.31
CA GLY A 64 -5.96 16.41 -17.06
C GLY A 64 -6.35 17.85 -17.41
N MET A 65 -7.57 18.29 -17.08
CA MET A 65 -8.09 19.62 -17.44
C MET A 65 -8.48 20.46 -16.23
N HIS A 66 -9.19 19.88 -15.27
CA HIS A 66 -9.71 20.62 -14.13
C HIS A 66 -8.89 20.33 -12.86
N PRO A 67 -8.44 21.36 -12.12
CA PRO A 67 -7.85 21.19 -10.81
C PRO A 67 -8.81 20.42 -9.90
N THR A 68 -8.30 19.37 -9.25
CA THR A 68 -9.08 18.56 -8.31
C THR A 68 -8.57 18.75 -6.87
N ASN A 69 -9.48 18.58 -5.91
CA ASN A 69 -9.20 18.67 -4.48
C ASN A 69 -9.91 17.52 -3.73
N GLY A 70 -9.71 17.43 -2.41
CA GLY A 70 -10.39 16.42 -1.58
C GLY A 70 -9.74 15.03 -1.57
N PHE A 71 -8.53 14.87 -2.10
CA PHE A 71 -7.73 13.65 -1.99
C PHE A 71 -6.63 13.78 -0.94
N HIS A 72 -6.06 12.66 -0.48
CA HIS A 72 -4.89 12.68 0.39
C HIS A 72 -3.61 12.97 -0.42
N PRO A 73 -2.96 14.12 -0.26
CA PRO A 73 -1.89 14.55 -1.18
C PRO A 73 -0.58 13.79 -1.01
N LEU A 74 -0.32 13.28 0.20
CA LEU A 74 0.98 12.70 0.54
C LEU A 74 1.35 11.56 -0.42
N TYR A 75 0.46 10.59 -0.64
CA TYR A 75 0.76 9.43 -1.47
C TYR A 75 0.90 9.77 -2.98
N PRO A 76 -0.11 10.34 -3.67
CA PRO A 76 -0.05 10.58 -5.11
C PRO A 76 1.03 11.58 -5.52
N LEU A 77 1.35 12.56 -4.68
CA LEU A 77 2.37 13.57 -5.00
C LEU A 77 3.80 13.12 -4.67
N THR A 78 3.95 12.00 -3.95
CA THR A 78 5.26 11.42 -3.62
C THR A 78 5.42 10.05 -4.26
N LEU A 79 5.14 8.98 -3.52
CA LEU A 79 5.37 7.60 -3.92
C LEU A 79 4.53 7.18 -5.13
N GLY A 80 3.30 7.70 -5.23
CA GLY A 80 2.39 7.42 -6.33
C GLY A 80 2.88 7.93 -7.69
N ALA A 81 3.63 9.04 -7.69
CA ALA A 81 4.13 9.70 -8.89
C ALA A 81 5.46 9.10 -9.38
N LEU A 82 6.23 8.44 -8.51
CA LEU A 82 7.55 7.87 -8.84
C LEU A 82 7.53 6.95 -10.08
N PRO A 83 6.57 6.01 -10.23
CA PRO A 83 6.53 5.14 -11.40
C PRO A 83 6.36 5.91 -12.72
N TYR A 84 5.56 6.98 -12.69
CA TYR A 84 5.22 7.78 -13.87
C TYR A 84 6.29 8.81 -14.23
N LEU A 85 7.18 9.17 -13.29
CA LEU A 85 8.37 9.98 -13.59
C LEU A 85 9.40 9.20 -14.43
N ILE A 86 9.46 7.87 -14.27
CA ILE A 86 10.41 7.00 -14.98
C ILE A 86 9.78 6.47 -16.27
N TRP A 87 8.51 6.05 -16.21
CA TRP A 87 7.76 5.48 -17.34
C TRP A 87 6.39 6.17 -17.53
N PRO A 88 6.35 7.40 -18.09
CA PRO A 88 5.13 8.20 -18.21
C PRO A 88 4.04 7.56 -19.08
N ASP A 89 4.44 6.79 -20.10
CA ASP A 89 3.53 6.22 -21.10
C ASP A 89 2.98 4.85 -20.72
N GLN A 90 3.50 4.22 -19.65
CA GLN A 90 3.13 2.87 -19.26
C GLN A 90 2.15 2.86 -18.08
N LEU A 91 0.87 3.05 -18.40
CA LEU A 91 -0.23 3.06 -17.42
C LEU A 91 -0.31 1.77 -16.59
N ASP A 92 -0.30 0.61 -17.25
CA ASP A 92 -0.40 -0.69 -16.57
C ASP A 92 0.77 -0.90 -15.59
N LEU A 93 1.99 -0.62 -16.05
CA LEU A 93 3.19 -0.77 -15.23
C LEU A 93 3.19 0.20 -14.04
N GLY A 94 2.86 1.48 -14.28
CA GLY A 94 2.81 2.49 -13.22
C GLY A 94 1.78 2.15 -12.14
N PHE A 95 0.61 1.65 -12.55
CA PHE A 95 -0.44 1.21 -11.64
C PHE A 95 -0.01 -0.01 -10.81
N ARG A 96 0.58 -1.03 -11.45
CA ARG A 96 1.11 -2.21 -10.75
C ARG A 96 2.21 -1.85 -9.76
N LEU A 97 3.12 -0.95 -10.14
CA LEU A 97 4.17 -0.47 -9.23
C LEU A 97 3.57 0.23 -8.01
N ASN A 98 2.51 1.01 -8.17
CA ASN A 98 1.79 1.62 -7.05
C ASN A 98 1.14 0.58 -6.14
N LEU A 99 0.53 -0.47 -6.71
CA LEU A 99 0.02 -1.60 -5.93
C LEU A 99 1.12 -2.35 -5.19
N LEU A 100 2.30 -2.52 -5.80
CA LEU A 100 3.46 -3.14 -5.15
C LEU A 100 3.99 -2.28 -3.99
N ILE A 101 4.06 -0.96 -4.16
CA ILE A 101 4.41 -0.03 -3.08
C ILE A 101 3.41 -0.17 -1.93
N CYS A 102 2.11 -0.17 -2.23
CA CYS A 102 1.06 -0.38 -1.23
C CYS A 102 1.18 -1.76 -0.56
N ALA A 103 1.52 -2.80 -1.33
CA ALA A 103 1.72 -4.15 -0.80
C ALA A 103 2.86 -4.19 0.22
N VAL A 104 3.99 -3.57 -0.11
CA VAL A 104 5.17 -3.49 0.77
C VAL A 104 4.87 -2.66 2.00
N LEU A 105 4.38 -1.43 1.83
CA LEU A 105 4.10 -0.52 2.95
C LEU A 105 3.02 -1.08 3.87
N GLY A 106 1.95 -1.64 3.31
CA GLY A 106 0.87 -2.26 4.09
C GLY A 106 1.36 -3.47 4.89
N THR A 107 2.28 -4.26 4.34
CA THR A 107 2.90 -5.39 5.06
C THR A 107 3.86 -4.89 6.15
N LEU A 108 4.68 -3.89 5.86
CA LEU A 108 5.59 -3.28 6.83
C LEU A 108 4.85 -2.59 7.97
N ALA A 109 3.68 -2.01 7.71
CA ALA A 109 2.82 -1.37 8.70
C ALA A 109 2.33 -2.34 9.79
N LEU A 110 2.32 -3.66 9.53
CA LEU A 110 2.00 -4.66 10.54
C LEU A 110 3.03 -4.69 11.68
N LEU A 111 4.28 -4.30 11.43
CA LEU A 111 5.34 -4.29 12.46
C LEU A 111 5.09 -3.23 13.55
N PRO A 112 4.90 -1.93 13.25
CA PRO A 112 4.56 -0.95 14.27
C PRO A 112 3.18 -1.23 14.89
N THR A 113 2.20 -1.74 14.15
CA THR A 113 0.91 -2.14 14.74
C THR A 113 1.08 -3.25 15.77
N TYR A 114 1.88 -4.28 15.48
CA TYR A 114 2.22 -5.30 16.47
C TYR A 114 2.92 -4.69 17.68
N ALA A 115 3.92 -3.82 17.46
CA ALA A 115 4.68 -3.19 18.53
C ALA A 115 3.77 -2.36 19.46
N LEU A 116 2.82 -1.61 18.90
CA LEU A 116 1.85 -0.83 19.66
C LEU A 116 0.87 -1.72 20.43
N LEU A 117 0.34 -2.78 19.80
CA LEU A 117 -0.52 -3.74 20.49
C LEU A 117 0.21 -4.42 21.66
N ARG A 118 1.52 -4.65 21.53
CA ARG A 118 2.36 -5.22 22.59
C ARG A 118 2.58 -4.29 23.78
N LEU A 119 2.24 -3.00 23.69
CA LEU A 119 2.28 -2.07 24.82
C LEU A 119 1.05 -2.20 25.73
N VAL A 120 -0.08 -2.63 25.17
CA VAL A 120 -1.39 -2.64 25.87
C VAL A 120 -1.95 -4.04 26.09
N ALA A 121 -1.45 -5.04 25.36
CA ALA A 121 -2.02 -6.38 25.32
C ALA A 121 -0.97 -7.49 25.50
N SER A 122 -1.43 -8.63 26.00
CA SER A 122 -0.62 -9.86 26.07
C SER A 122 -0.29 -10.38 24.67
N ARG A 123 0.75 -11.21 24.54
CA ARG A 123 1.21 -11.75 23.24
C ARG A 123 0.10 -12.37 22.38
N PRO A 124 -0.75 -13.27 22.90
CA PRO A 124 -1.80 -13.89 22.08
C PRO A 124 -2.86 -12.87 21.65
N LEU A 125 -3.20 -11.91 22.51
CA LEU A 125 -4.20 -10.89 22.21
C LEU A 125 -3.68 -9.89 21.16
N ALA A 126 -2.39 -9.55 21.19
CA ALA A 126 -1.75 -8.74 20.16
C ALA A 126 -1.74 -9.44 18.78
N LEU A 127 -1.48 -10.75 18.75
CA LEU A 127 -1.52 -11.55 17.51
C LEU A 127 -2.95 -11.70 16.97
N ALA A 128 -3.94 -11.92 17.85
CA ALA A 128 -5.35 -11.95 17.47
C ALA A 128 -5.83 -10.59 16.93
N GLY A 129 -5.41 -9.49 17.58
CA GLY A 129 -5.68 -8.14 17.09
C GLY A 129 -5.09 -7.88 15.71
N LEU A 130 -3.91 -8.43 15.44
CA LEU A 130 -3.25 -8.33 14.13
C LEU A 130 -3.92 -9.19 13.05
N ALA A 131 -4.46 -10.35 13.42
CA ALA A 131 -5.24 -11.20 12.52
C ALA A 131 -6.60 -10.57 12.19
N CYS A 132 -7.22 -9.90 13.17
CA CYS A 132 -8.47 -9.17 13.00
C CYS A 132 -8.27 -7.83 12.25
N TRP A 133 -7.04 -7.32 12.20
CA TRP A 133 -6.69 -6.12 11.45
C TRP A 133 -7.00 -6.33 9.96
N ARG A 134 -8.17 -5.85 9.55
CA ARG A 134 -8.65 -5.88 8.17
C ARG A 134 -7.72 -5.04 7.32
N SER A 135 -6.77 -5.73 6.72
CA SER A 135 -5.60 -5.13 6.09
C SER A 135 -5.74 -5.00 4.57
N ILE A 136 -6.88 -5.41 4.01
CA ILE A 136 -7.21 -5.29 2.58
C ILE A 136 -8.15 -4.11 2.40
N ARG A 137 -7.59 -2.90 2.56
CA ARG A 137 -8.06 -1.68 1.91
C ARG A 137 -6.79 -0.94 1.51
N CYS A 138 -6.40 -1.09 0.25
CA CYS A 138 -5.49 -0.17 -0.40
C CYS A 138 -6.35 0.87 -1.11
#